data_AF-A0A4Y2RP89-F1
#
_entry.id   AF-A0A4Y2RP89-F1
#
_cell.length_a   1.000
_cell.length_b   1.000
_cell.length_c   1.000
_cell.angle_alpha   90.00
_cell.angle_beta   90.00
_cell.angle_gamma   90.00
#
_symmetry.space_group_name_H-M   'P 1'
#
loop_
_entity.id
_entity.type
_entity.pdbx_description
1 polymer ?
#
loop_
_entity_poly.entity_id
_entity_poly.type
_entity_poly.pdbx_seq_one_letter_code
_entity_poly.pdbx_strand_id
1 'polypeptide(L)'
;MPILNPIQLFGQPIPFVSEYKYLGLILDAKLNSDSHIQKAVTQAKNSSFALRRLIAPKSTLAIKHKLLLYKAIVQPVMLYSSPIWGTTSIRNLRKLQVFQNQQLARIVNAPWYVRRKLIHQDIKIDPVLDFMKIISEKLPQIPKALLQLPPYDPAIPSSRKRPRSMLDCTYENFPTIKRRRDVITIAESLDP
;
A
#
# COMPACT_ATOMS: atom_id res chain seq x y z
N MET A 1 10.64 -13.66 -23.11
CA MET A 1 9.68 -13.85 -22.01
C MET A 1 9.41 -15.34 -21.93
N PRO A 2 9.58 -16.00 -20.76
CA PRO A 2 9.26 -17.43 -20.66
C PRO A 2 7.78 -17.63 -20.96
N ILE A 3 7.46 -18.65 -21.76
CA ILE A 3 6.09 -19.03 -22.09
C ILE A 3 5.53 -19.71 -20.84
N LEU A 4 4.63 -19.03 -20.13
CA LEU A 4 3.99 -19.57 -18.93
C LEU A 4 2.83 -20.47 -19.36
N ASN A 5 2.77 -21.67 -18.80
CA ASN A 5 1.63 -22.56 -18.99
C ASN A 5 0.36 -21.91 -18.43
N PRO A 6 -0.79 -22.01 -19.12
CA PRO A 6 -2.04 -21.40 -18.66
C PRO A 6 -2.48 -22.02 -17.33
N ILE A 7 -2.62 -21.16 -16.31
CA ILE A 7 -3.10 -21.58 -14.99
C ILE A 7 -4.58 -21.88 -15.12
N GLN A 8 -4.98 -23.09 -14.73
CA GLN A 8 -6.38 -23.52 -14.71
C GLN A 8 -6.94 -23.44 -13.30
N LEU A 9 -8.13 -22.87 -13.15
CA LEU A 9 -8.87 -22.81 -11.90
C LEU A 9 -10.26 -23.40 -12.15
N PHE A 10 -10.58 -24.46 -11.41
CA PHE A 10 -11.80 -25.27 -11.62
C PHE A 10 -11.97 -25.77 -13.07
N GLY A 11 -10.88 -26.15 -13.74
CA GLY A 11 -10.91 -26.65 -15.12
C GLY A 11 -11.07 -25.56 -16.19
N GLN A 12 -11.14 -24.28 -15.81
CA GLN A 12 -11.17 -23.16 -16.74
C GLN A 12 -9.80 -22.44 -16.78
N PRO A 13 -9.28 -22.09 -17.97
CA PRO A 13 -8.04 -21.31 -18.09
C PRO A 13 -8.27 -19.88 -17.63
N ILE A 14 -7.41 -19.37 -16.74
CA ILE A 14 -7.46 -17.97 -16.28
C ILE A 14 -6.81 -17.08 -17.35
N PRO A 15 -7.52 -16.04 -17.86
CA PRO A 15 -6.92 -15.08 -18.77
C PRO A 15 -5.88 -14.22 -18.05
N PHE A 16 -4.69 -14.09 -18.63
CA PHE A 16 -3.70 -13.12 -18.17
C PHE A 16 -4.08 -11.73 -18.68
N VAL A 17 -4.49 -10.86 -17.77
CA VAL A 17 -4.86 -9.47 -18.07
C VAL A 17 -3.82 -8.52 -17.47
N SER A 18 -3.48 -7.44 -18.17
CA SER A 18 -2.54 -6.43 -17.70
C SER A 18 -3.07 -5.59 -16.54
N GLU A 19 -4.38 -5.34 -16.50
CA GLU A 19 -5.11 -4.63 -15.45
C GLU A 19 -6.32 -5.47 -15.02
N TYR A 20 -6.51 -5.65 -13.72
CA TYR A 20 -7.67 -6.36 -13.18
C TYR A 20 -8.41 -5.50 -12.15
N LYS A 21 -9.74 -5.43 -12.27
CA LYS A 21 -10.58 -4.68 -11.33
C LYS A 21 -11.04 -5.60 -10.19
N TYR A 22 -10.69 -5.26 -8.96
CA TYR A 22 -11.07 -6.02 -7.76
C TYR A 22 -11.57 -5.09 -6.66
N LEU A 23 -12.81 -5.26 -6.17
CA LEU A 23 -13.40 -4.42 -5.11
C LEU A 23 -13.29 -2.90 -5.37
N GLY A 24 -13.34 -2.48 -6.63
CA GLY A 24 -13.19 -1.08 -7.04
C GLY A 24 -11.74 -0.61 -7.22
N LEU A 25 -10.76 -1.44 -6.84
CA LEU A 25 -9.34 -1.23 -7.11
C LEU A 25 -8.98 -1.71 -8.50
N ILE A 26 -7.93 -1.13 -9.07
CA ILE A 26 -7.32 -1.59 -10.31
C ILE A 26 -5.91 -2.05 -9.99
N LEU A 27 -5.68 -3.33 -10.23
CA LEU A 27 -4.41 -4.00 -9.99
C LEU A 27 -3.70 -4.13 -11.34
N ASP A 28 -2.59 -3.41 -11.49
CA ASP A 28 -1.72 -3.52 -12.64
C ASP A 28 -0.77 -4.71 -12.46
N ALA A 29 -0.36 -5.36 -13.56
CA ALA A 29 0.56 -6.50 -13.53
C ALA A 29 1.90 -6.21 -12.81
N LYS A 30 2.35 -4.95 -12.83
CA LYS A 30 3.57 -4.48 -12.15
C LYS A 30 3.31 -3.89 -10.75
N LEU A 31 2.04 -3.86 -10.31
CA LEU A 31 1.58 -3.16 -9.10
C LEU A 31 1.97 -1.67 -9.03
N ASN A 32 2.30 -1.08 -10.18
CA ASN A 32 2.50 0.35 -10.34
C ASN A 32 1.14 1.01 -10.27
N SER A 33 0.64 1.35 -9.08
CA SER A 33 -0.72 1.86 -8.84
C SER A 33 -1.04 3.24 -9.48
N ASP A 34 -0.33 3.65 -10.54
CA ASP A 34 -0.50 4.94 -11.22
C ASP A 34 -1.87 5.06 -11.90
N SER A 35 -2.28 4.03 -12.66
CA SER A 35 -3.59 3.98 -13.35
C SER A 35 -4.73 4.19 -12.35
N HIS A 36 -4.65 3.47 -11.23
CA HIS A 36 -5.59 3.53 -10.13
C HIS A 36 -5.62 4.91 -9.47
N ILE A 37 -4.46 5.48 -9.15
CA ILE A 37 -4.34 6.80 -8.49
C ILE A 37 -4.92 7.91 -9.37
N GLN A 38 -4.68 7.86 -10.67
CA GLN A 38 -5.26 8.82 -11.61
C GLN A 38 -6.78 8.74 -11.63
N LYS A 39 -7.35 7.53 -11.64
CA LYS A 39 -8.80 7.30 -11.57
C LYS A 39 -9.36 7.79 -10.23
N ALA A 40 -8.71 7.49 -9.10
CA ALA A 40 -9.11 7.96 -7.78
C ALA A 40 -9.10 9.50 -7.67
N VAL A 41 -8.05 10.16 -8.17
CA VAL A 41 -7.99 11.64 -8.23
C VAL A 41 -9.09 12.20 -9.13
N THR A 42 -9.38 11.55 -10.25
CA THR A 42 -10.44 11.98 -11.17
C THR A 42 -11.81 11.85 -10.52
N GLN A 43 -12.08 10.74 -9.83
CA GLN A 43 -13.31 10.54 -9.08
C GLN A 43 -13.46 11.56 -7.94
N ALA A 44 -12.38 11.85 -7.22
CA ALA A 44 -12.36 12.88 -6.17
C ALA A 44 -12.55 14.30 -6.74
N LYS A 45 -12.03 14.58 -7.94
CA LYS A 45 -12.30 15.83 -8.67
C LYS A 45 -13.77 15.95 -9.02
N ASN A 46 -14.40 14.87 -9.49
CA ASN A 46 -15.82 14.87 -9.85
C ASN A 46 -16.71 15.09 -8.61
N SER A 47 -16.39 14.43 -7.48
CA SER A 47 -17.13 14.65 -6.23
C SER A 47 -16.95 16.07 -5.70
N SER A 48 -15.73 16.60 -5.74
CA SER A 48 -15.44 18.02 -5.44
C SER A 48 -16.22 18.97 -6.35
N PHE A 49 -16.31 18.66 -7.64
CA PHE A 49 -17.05 19.47 -8.61
C PHE A 49 -18.56 19.46 -8.33
N ALA A 50 -19.13 18.32 -7.98
CA ALA A 50 -20.53 18.24 -7.55
C ALA A 50 -20.79 19.13 -6.32
N LEU A 51 -19.85 19.18 -5.37
CA LEU A 51 -19.92 20.02 -4.18
C LEU A 51 -19.47 21.47 -4.40
N ARG A 52 -19.14 21.86 -5.65
CA ARG A 52 -18.53 23.17 -5.95
C ARG A 52 -19.37 24.34 -5.45
N ARG A 53 -20.70 24.28 -5.55
CA ARG A 53 -21.58 25.37 -5.09
C ARG A 53 -21.49 25.59 -3.58
N LEU A 54 -21.37 24.51 -2.80
CA LEU A 54 -21.28 24.55 -1.34
C LEU A 54 -19.88 24.92 -0.85
N ILE A 55 -18.85 24.41 -1.53
CA ILE A 55 -17.44 24.59 -1.16
C ILE A 55 -16.82 25.82 -1.82
N ALA A 56 -17.53 26.50 -2.73
CA ALA A 56 -17.02 27.68 -3.43
C ALA A 56 -16.44 28.72 -2.45
N PRO A 57 -15.37 29.44 -2.83
CA PRO A 57 -14.84 30.53 -2.04
C PRO A 57 -15.91 31.56 -1.64
N LYS A 58 -16.83 31.85 -2.58
CA LYS A 58 -17.94 32.80 -2.42
C LYS A 58 -19.17 32.22 -1.71
N SER A 59 -19.17 30.95 -1.31
CA SER A 59 -20.32 30.39 -0.61
C SER A 59 -20.42 30.95 0.81
N THR A 60 -21.67 31.17 1.27
CA THR A 60 -22.01 31.72 2.59
C THR A 60 -21.68 30.79 3.76
N LEU A 61 -21.30 29.54 3.47
CA LEU A 61 -21.02 28.51 4.46
C LEU A 61 -19.73 28.81 5.23
N ALA A 62 -19.71 28.60 6.54
CA ALA A 62 -18.48 28.76 7.33
C ALA A 62 -17.41 27.74 6.92
N ILE A 63 -16.14 28.12 7.02
CA ILE A 63 -14.98 27.29 6.63
C ILE A 63 -15.01 25.92 7.34
N LYS A 64 -15.40 25.88 8.62
CA LYS A 64 -15.52 24.64 9.41
C LYS A 64 -16.44 23.61 8.74
N HIS A 65 -17.59 24.03 8.22
CA HIS A 65 -18.54 23.13 7.56
C HIS A 65 -18.08 22.74 6.15
N LYS A 66 -17.41 23.65 5.42
CA LYS A 66 -16.76 23.29 4.14
C LYS A 66 -15.70 22.20 4.32
N LEU A 67 -14.90 22.31 5.39
CA LEU A 67 -13.91 21.31 5.76
C LEU A 67 -14.54 19.98 6.16
N LEU A 68 -15.65 20.01 6.89
CA LEU A 68 -16.41 18.81 7.23
C LEU A 68 -16.89 18.08 5.98
N LEU A 69 -17.45 18.80 5.00
CA LEU A 69 -17.84 18.21 3.72
C LEU A 69 -16.66 17.59 2.97
N TYR A 70 -15.51 18.28 2.95
CA TYR A 70 -14.30 17.75 2.34
C TYR A 70 -13.85 16.43 3.00
N LYS A 71 -13.79 16.40 4.34
CA LYS A 71 -13.40 15.21 5.11
C LYS A 71 -14.40 14.06 4.96
N ALA A 72 -15.69 14.35 4.87
CA ALA A 72 -16.74 13.35 4.82
C ALA A 72 -16.94 12.74 3.42
N ILE A 73 -16.71 13.50 2.34
CA ILE A 73 -17.06 13.06 0.97
C ILE A 73 -15.83 12.95 0.09
N VAL A 74 -15.03 14.01 -0.02
CA VAL A 74 -13.92 14.07 -1.00
C VAL A 74 -12.74 13.23 -0.54
N GLN A 75 -12.39 13.33 0.74
CA GLN A 75 -11.26 12.61 1.34
C GLN A 75 -11.40 11.07 1.25
N PRO A 76 -12.53 10.44 1.62
CA PRO A 76 -12.66 8.99 1.51
C PRO A 76 -12.65 8.51 0.05
N VAL A 77 -13.22 9.26 -0.89
CA VAL A 77 -13.15 8.90 -2.32
C VAL A 77 -11.69 8.87 -2.80
N MET A 78 -10.85 9.79 -2.32
CA MET A 78 -9.43 9.82 -2.66
C MET A 78 -8.61 8.74 -1.93
N LEU A 79 -8.93 8.44 -0.67
CA LEU A 79 -8.09 7.65 0.24
C LEU A 79 -8.60 6.24 0.54
N TYR A 80 -9.75 5.84 0.04
CA TYR A 80 -10.37 4.52 0.29
C TYR A 80 -9.36 3.36 0.18
N SER A 81 -8.53 3.43 -0.84
CA SER A 81 -7.61 2.36 -1.20
C SER A 81 -6.19 2.57 -0.66
N SER A 82 -5.94 3.63 0.11
CA SER A 82 -4.58 4.05 0.50
C SER A 82 -3.73 2.98 1.20
N PRO A 83 -4.26 1.99 1.94
CA PRO A 83 -3.45 0.91 2.49
C PRO A 83 -2.70 0.08 1.43
N ILE A 84 -3.25 -0.02 0.21
CA ILE A 84 -2.71 -0.88 -0.86
C ILE A 84 -1.61 -0.17 -1.65
N TRP A 85 -1.83 1.11 -1.98
CA TRP A 85 -0.90 1.91 -2.78
C TRP A 85 -0.14 2.95 -1.96
N GLY A 86 -0.27 2.96 -0.63
CA GLY A 86 0.48 3.84 0.26
C GLY A 86 1.98 3.64 0.19
N THR A 87 2.43 2.45 -0.24
CA THR A 87 3.83 2.09 -0.49
C THR A 87 4.30 2.37 -1.92
N THR A 88 3.45 2.98 -2.76
CA THR A 88 3.79 3.31 -4.16
C THR A 88 4.81 4.46 -4.25
N SER A 89 5.38 4.65 -5.44
CA SER A 89 6.29 5.76 -5.74
C SER A 89 5.79 7.13 -5.26
N ILE A 90 6.72 7.92 -4.72
CA ILE A 90 6.50 9.30 -4.24
C ILE A 90 5.87 10.17 -5.34
N ARG A 91 6.22 9.93 -6.61
CA ARG A 91 5.65 10.64 -7.77
C ARG A 91 4.13 10.51 -7.83
N ASN A 92 3.61 9.31 -7.58
CA ASN A 92 2.16 9.08 -7.62
C ASN A 92 1.49 9.70 -6.39
N LEU A 93 2.12 9.60 -5.22
CA LEU A 93 1.62 10.24 -4.00
C LEU A 93 1.53 11.77 -4.11
N ARG A 94 2.49 12.39 -4.83
CA ARG A 94 2.46 13.83 -5.13
C ARG A 94 1.20 14.24 -5.91
N LYS A 95 0.64 13.39 -6.78
CA LYS A 95 -0.59 13.71 -7.52
C LYS A 95 -1.78 13.95 -6.58
N LEU A 96 -1.88 13.14 -5.53
CA LEU A 96 -2.89 13.31 -4.46
C LEU A 96 -2.64 14.57 -3.65
N GLN A 97 -1.37 14.79 -3.27
CA GLN A 97 -1.00 15.95 -2.45
C GLN A 97 -1.33 17.24 -3.18
N VAL A 98 -1.07 17.31 -4.49
CA VAL A 98 -1.44 18.45 -5.33
C VAL A 98 -2.96 18.64 -5.31
N PHE A 99 -3.74 17.57 -5.45
CA PHE A 99 -5.19 17.66 -5.38
C PHE A 99 -5.68 18.14 -4.00
N GLN A 100 -5.20 17.55 -2.90
CA GLN A 100 -5.51 18.00 -1.53
C GLN A 100 -5.19 19.49 -1.35
N ASN A 101 -3.99 19.92 -1.76
CA ASN A 101 -3.56 21.32 -1.66
C ASN A 101 -4.50 22.27 -2.42
N GLN A 102 -4.90 21.88 -3.64
CA GLN A 102 -5.84 22.66 -4.45
C GLN A 102 -7.19 22.79 -3.75
N GLN A 103 -7.72 21.71 -3.16
CA GLN A 103 -8.99 21.73 -2.45
C GLN A 103 -8.93 22.60 -1.19
N LEU A 104 -7.89 22.46 -0.37
CA LEU A 104 -7.75 23.22 0.86
C LEU A 104 -7.64 24.74 0.59
N ALA A 105 -6.88 25.15 -0.43
CA ALA A 105 -6.83 26.57 -0.78
C ALA A 105 -8.15 27.10 -1.33
N ARG A 106 -8.92 26.28 -2.06
CA ARG A 106 -10.27 26.67 -2.50
C ARG A 106 -11.22 26.85 -1.32
N ILE A 107 -11.16 25.96 -0.32
CA ILE A 107 -12.00 26.02 0.88
C ILE A 107 -11.72 27.28 1.71
N VAL A 108 -10.44 27.59 1.91
CA VAL A 108 -10.01 28.76 2.70
C VAL A 108 -10.05 30.07 1.90
N ASN A 109 -10.21 30.00 0.57
CA ASN A 109 -10.04 31.13 -0.34
C ASN A 109 -8.64 31.78 -0.19
N ALA A 110 -7.60 30.94 -0.10
CA ALA A 110 -6.24 31.41 0.13
C ALA A 110 -5.63 32.02 -1.15
N PRO A 111 -4.99 33.19 -1.07
CA PRO A 111 -4.28 33.78 -2.20
C PRO A 111 -3.02 33.00 -2.56
N TRP A 112 -2.51 33.22 -3.79
CA TRP A 112 -1.47 32.39 -4.41
C TRP A 112 -0.12 32.40 -3.67
N TYR A 113 0.19 33.47 -2.93
CA TYR A 113 1.44 33.63 -2.17
C TYR A 113 1.45 32.91 -0.82
N VAL A 114 0.31 32.41 -0.34
CA VAL A 114 0.23 31.70 0.94
C VAL A 114 0.88 30.32 0.81
N ARG A 115 1.88 30.06 1.66
CA ARG A 115 2.56 28.77 1.70
C ARG A 115 1.60 27.67 2.11
N ARG A 116 1.56 26.58 1.34
CA ARG A 116 0.70 25.41 1.62
C ARG A 116 0.88 24.85 3.03
N LYS A 117 2.12 24.86 3.55
CA LYS A 117 2.43 24.40 4.91
C LYS A 117 1.65 25.15 5.98
N LEU A 118 1.49 26.47 5.84
CA LEU A 118 0.71 27.30 6.77
C LEU A 118 -0.77 26.91 6.74
N ILE A 119 -1.33 26.74 5.54
CA ILE A 119 -2.71 26.29 5.35
C ILE A 119 -2.97 24.96 6.08
N HIS A 120 -2.03 24.01 5.99
CA HIS A 120 -2.14 22.73 6.71
C HIS A 120 -2.10 22.88 8.23
N GLN A 121 -1.21 23.75 8.74
CA GLN A 121 -1.09 24.05 10.18
C GLN A 121 -2.36 24.72 10.73
N ASP A 122 -2.89 25.72 10.04
CA ASP A 122 -4.07 26.47 10.46
C ASP A 122 -5.33 25.58 10.49
N ILE A 123 -5.48 24.72 9.48
CA ILE A 123 -6.65 23.85 9.33
C ILE A 123 -6.54 22.57 10.18
N LYS A 124 -5.34 22.23 10.67
CA LYS A 124 -5.02 20.97 11.36
C LYS A 124 -5.41 19.75 10.52
N ILE A 125 -4.99 19.74 9.25
CA ILE A 125 -5.13 18.60 8.34
C ILE A 125 -3.74 18.15 7.89
N ASP A 126 -3.45 16.88 8.09
CA ASP A 126 -2.18 16.30 7.68
C ASP A 126 -2.06 16.22 6.15
N PRO A 127 -0.86 16.46 5.60
CA PRO A 127 -0.54 16.13 4.22
C PRO A 127 -0.80 14.65 3.94
N VAL A 128 -1.21 14.30 2.72
CA VAL A 128 -1.46 12.91 2.31
C VAL A 128 -0.25 12.01 2.58
N LEU A 129 0.97 12.53 2.39
CA LEU A 129 2.19 11.78 2.66
C LEU A 129 2.33 11.38 4.12
N ASP A 130 2.02 12.28 5.05
CA ASP A 130 2.14 12.00 6.48
C ASP A 130 0.99 11.11 6.96
N PHE A 131 -0.21 11.32 6.42
CA PHE A 131 -1.34 10.42 6.62
C PHE A 131 -1.03 8.97 6.20
N MET A 132 -0.32 8.79 5.09
CA MET A 132 0.09 7.46 4.62
C MET A 132 1.11 6.79 5.54
N LYS A 133 2.07 7.56 6.09
CA LYS A 133 3.00 7.03 7.11
C LYS A 133 2.23 6.56 8.34
N ILE A 134 1.31 7.39 8.84
CA ILE A 134 0.47 7.05 9.99
C ILE A 134 -0.35 5.78 9.73
N ILE A 135 -0.92 5.63 8.52
CA ILE A 135 -1.63 4.39 8.15
C ILE A 135 -0.68 3.20 8.15
N SER A 136 0.51 3.34 7.55
CA SER A 136 1.46 2.25 7.45
C SER A 136 1.94 1.75 8.82
N GLU A 137 2.09 2.66 9.79
CA GLU A 137 2.45 2.33 11.17
C GLU A 137 1.30 1.63 11.92
N LYS A 138 0.06 2.01 11.63
CA LYS A 138 -1.14 1.46 12.29
C LYS A 138 -1.59 0.11 11.73
N LEU A 139 -1.15 -0.26 10.52
CA LEU A 139 -1.47 -1.57 9.97
C LEU A 139 -0.79 -2.65 10.83
N PRO A 140 -1.51 -3.71 11.25
CA PRO A 140 -0.92 -4.79 12.01
C PRO A 140 0.23 -5.37 11.20
N GLN A 141 1.46 -5.16 11.67
CA GLN A 141 2.62 -5.81 11.08
C GLN A 141 2.43 -7.31 11.26
N ILE A 142 2.44 -8.07 10.16
CA ILE A 142 2.45 -9.52 10.24
C ILE A 142 3.64 -9.88 11.15
N PRO A 143 3.42 -10.62 12.26
CA PRO A 143 4.49 -11.00 13.16
C PRO A 143 5.62 -11.61 12.32
N LYS A 144 6.87 -11.14 12.51
CA LYS A 144 8.02 -11.68 11.77
C LYS A 144 8.12 -13.20 11.86
N ALA A 145 7.62 -13.78 12.95
CA ALA A 145 7.46 -15.22 13.15
C ALA A 145 6.65 -15.93 12.05
N LEU A 146 5.59 -15.30 11.52
CA LEU A 146 4.77 -15.86 10.42
C LEU A 146 5.43 -15.71 9.05
N LEU A 147 6.42 -14.83 8.92
CA LEU A 147 7.24 -14.68 7.71
C LEU A 147 8.41 -15.68 7.67
N GLN A 148 8.71 -16.35 8.79
CA GLN A 148 9.67 -17.45 8.83
C GLN A 148 8.97 -18.69 8.26
N LEU A 149 9.34 -19.08 7.04
CA LEU A 149 8.96 -20.39 6.50
C LEU A 149 9.51 -21.46 7.45
N PRO A 150 8.75 -22.52 7.80
CA PRO A 150 9.34 -23.68 8.45
C PRO A 150 10.50 -24.19 7.59
N PRO A 151 11.62 -24.63 8.20
CA PRO A 151 12.80 -25.08 7.45
C PRO A 151 12.41 -26.17 6.45
N TYR A 152 12.76 -25.97 5.18
CA TYR A 152 12.52 -26.95 4.13
C TYR A 152 13.42 -28.17 4.36
N ASP A 153 12.83 -29.29 4.74
CA ASP A 153 13.52 -30.57 4.89
C ASP A 153 13.32 -31.43 3.62
N PRO A 154 14.37 -31.65 2.81
CA PRO A 154 14.28 -32.44 1.58
C PRO A 154 14.05 -33.93 1.82
N ALA A 155 14.21 -34.43 3.06
CA ALA A 155 13.92 -35.82 3.41
C ALA A 155 12.42 -36.10 3.59
N ILE A 156 11.60 -35.05 3.75
CA ILE A 156 10.15 -35.16 3.88
C ILE A 156 9.52 -35.00 2.48
N PRO A 157 8.63 -35.90 2.03
CA PRO A 157 7.92 -35.75 0.75
C PRO A 157 7.04 -34.49 0.75
N SER A 158 7.60 -33.36 0.33
CA SER A 158 7.01 -32.01 0.42
C SER A 158 5.81 -31.79 -0.51
N SER A 159 5.55 -32.72 -1.42
CA SER A 159 4.54 -32.58 -2.48
C SER A 159 3.08 -32.59 -1.99
N ARG A 160 2.80 -32.79 -0.69
CA ARG A 160 1.41 -32.95 -0.19
C ARG A 160 0.93 -31.95 0.85
N LYS A 161 1.74 -31.04 1.37
CA LYS A 161 1.28 -30.14 2.45
C LYS A 161 1.51 -28.68 2.13
N ARG A 162 0.41 -27.95 1.99
CA ARG A 162 0.42 -26.49 1.82
C ARG A 162 0.97 -25.86 3.10
N PRO A 163 1.65 -24.69 3.04
CA PRO A 163 2.20 -24.03 4.23
C PRO A 163 1.19 -23.87 5.38
N ARG A 164 -0.10 -23.71 5.05
CA ARG A 164 -1.20 -23.65 6.04
C ARG A 164 -1.38 -24.93 6.86
N SER A 165 -1.14 -26.12 6.31
CA SER A 165 -1.28 -27.39 7.03
C SER A 165 -0.07 -27.76 7.89
N MET A 166 0.98 -26.92 7.91
CA MET A 166 2.18 -27.10 8.73
C MET A 166 2.15 -26.26 10.02
N LEU A 167 1.22 -25.30 10.14
CA LEU A 167 1.13 -24.42 11.32
C LEU A 167 0.62 -25.17 12.56
N ASP A 168 -0.04 -26.32 12.40
CA ASP A 168 -0.54 -27.17 13.48
C ASP A 168 0.51 -28.15 14.02
N CYS A 169 1.75 -28.11 13.50
CA CYS A 169 2.84 -28.98 13.94
C CYS A 169 3.66 -28.26 15.02
N THR A 170 3.50 -28.66 16.29
CA THR A 170 4.36 -28.18 17.39
C THR A 170 5.73 -28.84 17.31
N TYR A 171 6.80 -28.07 17.10
CA TYR A 171 8.17 -28.56 17.19
C TYR A 171 8.65 -28.49 18.64
N GLU A 172 8.95 -29.65 19.24
CA GLU A 172 9.40 -29.79 20.64
C GLU A 172 10.80 -29.23 20.90
N ASN A 173 11.66 -29.09 19.87
CA ASN A 173 13.00 -28.51 20.02
C ASN A 173 13.45 -27.82 18.72
N PHE A 174 13.89 -26.56 18.81
CA PHE A 174 14.52 -25.85 17.70
C PHE A 174 15.97 -26.35 17.51
N PRO A 175 16.34 -26.94 16.35
CA PRO A 175 17.71 -27.38 16.14
C PRO A 175 18.62 -26.19 15.78
N THR A 176 19.74 -26.07 16.50
CA THR A 176 20.79 -25.08 16.26
C THR A 176 21.56 -25.41 14.98
N ILE A 177 21.43 -24.59 13.93
CA ILE A 177 22.15 -24.76 12.67
C ILE A 177 23.61 -24.29 12.84
N LYS A 178 24.58 -25.22 12.91
CA LYS A 178 25.99 -24.88 12.66
C LYS A 178 26.16 -24.56 11.18
N ARG A 179 26.42 -23.29 10.87
CA ARG A 179 26.72 -22.86 9.50
C ARG A 179 28.07 -23.44 9.08
N ARG A 180 28.09 -24.10 7.94
CA ARG A 180 29.23 -24.82 7.34
C ARG A 180 30.28 -23.84 6.77
N ARG A 181 30.94 -23.04 7.63
CA ARG A 181 32.12 -22.22 7.28
C ARG A 181 33.32 -22.39 8.22
N ASP A 182 33.27 -23.33 9.16
CA ASP A 182 34.39 -23.59 10.09
C ASP A 182 35.03 -24.96 9.83
N VAL A 183 35.37 -25.26 8.58
CA VAL A 183 36.24 -26.40 8.23
C VAL A 183 37.30 -25.92 7.24
N ILE A 184 38.19 -25.06 7.73
CA ILE A 184 39.53 -24.88 7.17
C ILE A 184 40.47 -24.78 8.37
N THR A 185 41.59 -25.50 8.30
CA THR A 185 42.69 -25.63 9.29
C THR A 185 42.53 -26.80 10.26
N ILE A 186 43.07 -27.96 9.88
CA ILE A 186 44.20 -28.67 10.52
C ILE A 186 44.34 -29.98 9.73
N ALA A 187 45.21 -29.97 8.73
CA ALA A 187 45.79 -31.17 8.13
C ALA A 187 47.19 -30.79 7.64
N GLU A 188 48.07 -30.49 8.59
CA GLU A 188 49.50 -30.33 8.35
C GLU A 188 50.26 -30.67 9.64
N SER A 189 50.52 -31.97 9.83
CA SER A 189 51.64 -32.52 10.59
C SER A 189 51.57 -34.05 10.53
N LEU A 190 52.02 -34.62 9.41
CA LEU A 190 52.67 -35.93 9.42
C LEU A 190 54.17 -35.63 9.49
N ASP A 191 54.82 -36.17 10.51
CA ASP A 191 56.24 -36.59 10.57
C ASP A 191 56.46 -37.23 11.96
N PRO A 192 57.43 -38.14 12.16
CA PRO A 192 58.60 -38.44 11.32
C PRO A 192 58.60 -39.81 10.63
#